data_AF-A0A7W7I9E5-F1
#
_entry.id   AF-A0A7W7I9E5-F1
#
_cell.length_a   1.000
_cell.length_b   1.000
_cell.length_c   1.000
_cell.angle_alpha   90.00
_cell.angle_beta   90.00
_cell.angle_gamma   90.00
#
_symmetry.space_group_name_H-M   'P 1'
#
loop_
_entity.id
_entity.type
_entity.pdbx_description
1 polymer ?
#
loop_
_entity_poly.entity_id
_entity_poly.type
_entity_poly.pdbx_seq_one_letter_code
_entity_poly.pdbx_strand_id
1 'polypeptide(L)'
;MPRCTRCSAPVSQDDATAPDPQGGGMPGHPGEPLPPPWSSPQQPPAQWGASLDQPPPGPAPDEYTTPMPPSGETFTQLSPEPWAEPAIWQPPAPPKKSRAPYFLAAAGAVLLLGLALGIVFWPSGSDSPAQSTGGVPSAQGQEPAPTTEETGEGGDVEGQAKEVDDLLEEMGGTRSELGGVVTAGCPASGMQRILDARQTQLAKARALDVSALDNGPEMKAALIRALEASTESNQRYLDVAPGCPAESEVADVNQRASSAKSEFLGYWSPIAGETGLPSRGESDI
;
A
#
# COMPACT_ATOMS: atom_id res chain seq x y z
N MET A 1 29.64 -28.07 -16.45
CA MET A 1 30.10 -27.58 -15.13
C MET A 1 29.18 -26.44 -14.72
N PRO A 2 28.43 -26.55 -13.61
CA PRO A 2 27.54 -25.48 -13.17
C PRO A 2 28.37 -24.24 -12.82
N ARG A 3 27.91 -23.07 -13.28
CA ARG A 3 28.51 -21.77 -12.99
C ARG A 3 27.53 -20.93 -12.21
N CYS A 4 28.04 -20.14 -11.26
CA CYS A 4 27.22 -19.21 -10.50
C CYS A 4 26.68 -18.12 -11.44
N THR A 5 25.36 -17.99 -11.51
CA THR A 5 24.64 -17.10 -12.44
C THR A 5 24.94 -15.62 -12.22
N ARG A 6 25.52 -15.26 -11.07
CA ARG A 6 25.80 -13.86 -10.69
C ARG A 6 27.24 -13.41 -10.95
N CYS A 7 28.20 -14.33 -11.02
CA CYS A 7 29.63 -13.96 -11.07
C CYS A 7 30.44 -14.73 -12.12
N SER A 8 29.84 -15.67 -12.86
CA SER A 8 30.47 -16.48 -13.92
C SER A 8 31.76 -17.24 -13.54
N ALA A 9 32.14 -17.28 -12.26
CA ALA A 9 33.27 -18.06 -11.78
C ALA A 9 32.98 -19.57 -11.76
N PRO A 10 33.97 -20.43 -12.07
CA PRO A 10 33.84 -21.87 -11.92
C PRO A 10 33.78 -22.24 -10.43
N VAL A 11 32.77 -23.01 -10.03
CA VAL A 11 32.64 -23.54 -8.67
C VAL A 11 33.45 -24.84 -8.61
N SER A 12 34.56 -24.84 -7.87
CA SER A 12 35.28 -26.07 -7.51
C SER A 12 34.47 -26.85 -6.47
N GLN A 13 34.35 -28.16 -6.64
CA GLN A 13 33.40 -29.01 -5.92
C GLN A 13 33.91 -29.52 -4.56
N ASP A 14 35.10 -29.08 -4.11
CA ASP A 14 35.84 -29.72 -3.01
C ASP A 14 35.91 -28.95 -1.68
N ASP A 15 35.29 -27.78 -1.53
CA ASP A 15 35.41 -26.98 -0.28
C ASP A 15 34.08 -26.79 0.45
N ALA A 16 33.53 -27.89 0.98
CA ALA A 16 32.32 -27.86 1.81
C ALA A 16 32.50 -28.57 3.15
N THR A 17 33.69 -28.56 3.79
CA THR A 17 33.80 -28.85 5.24
C THR A 17 35.15 -28.38 5.82
N ALA A 18 35.28 -27.12 6.23
CA ALA A 18 36.38 -26.69 7.12
C ALA A 18 35.94 -25.54 8.04
N PRO A 19 36.07 -25.67 9.38
CA PRO A 19 35.93 -24.56 10.30
C PRO A 19 37.22 -23.74 10.37
N ASP A 20 37.07 -22.41 10.32
CA ASP A 20 38.17 -21.42 10.29
C ASP A 20 38.78 -21.20 11.70
N PRO A 21 40.10 -21.31 11.91
CA PRO A 21 40.75 -20.97 13.17
C PRO A 21 41.35 -19.54 13.16
N GLN A 22 40.74 -18.69 13.99
CA GLN A 22 41.32 -17.59 14.80
C GLN A 22 42.60 -16.85 14.35
N GLY A 23 42.51 -15.51 14.37
CA GLY A 23 43.30 -14.74 15.33
C GLY A 23 43.99 -13.47 14.81
N GLY A 24 43.55 -12.31 15.31
CA GLY A 24 44.25 -11.04 15.14
C GLY A 24 43.61 -9.91 15.97
N GLY A 25 43.69 -10.00 17.29
CA GLY A 25 43.17 -8.98 18.20
C GLY A 25 44.13 -7.80 18.41
N MET A 26 43.58 -6.60 18.56
CA MET A 26 44.15 -5.48 19.31
C MET A 26 43.07 -4.89 20.23
N PRO A 27 43.42 -4.38 21.43
CA PRO A 27 42.46 -4.08 22.49
C PRO A 27 42.07 -2.60 22.51
N GLY A 28 40.76 -2.34 22.67
CA GLY A 28 40.25 -1.03 23.08
C GLY A 28 39.07 -0.54 22.24
N HIS A 29 37.92 -0.37 22.93
CA HIS A 29 36.63 0.20 22.50
C HIS A 29 35.60 -0.84 21.99
N PRO A 30 34.47 -1.05 22.69
CA PRO A 30 33.32 -1.71 22.09
C PRO A 30 32.74 -0.74 21.04
N GLY A 31 33.00 -1.03 19.77
CA GLY A 31 32.41 -0.32 18.65
C GLY A 31 30.93 -0.66 18.55
N GLU A 32 30.08 0.35 18.75
CA GLU A 32 28.67 0.33 18.35
C GLU A 32 28.54 -0.03 16.86
N PRO A 33 27.53 -0.83 16.47
CA PRO A 33 27.22 -1.02 15.07
C PRO A 33 26.76 0.32 14.47
N LEU A 34 27.35 0.70 13.33
CA LEU A 34 26.92 1.87 12.56
C LEU A 34 25.42 1.75 12.23
N PRO A 35 24.60 2.78 12.51
CA PRO A 35 23.18 2.72 12.23
C PRO A 35 22.90 2.78 10.71
N PRO A 36 21.80 2.16 10.23
CA PRO A 36 21.38 2.24 8.83
C PRO A 36 21.06 3.69 8.43
N PRO A 37 21.13 4.04 7.13
CA PRO A 37 21.12 5.43 6.64
C PRO A 37 19.81 6.22 6.86
N TRP A 38 18.84 5.67 7.59
CA TRP A 38 17.53 6.26 7.87
C TRP A 38 17.36 6.65 9.35
N SER A 39 18.39 6.45 10.18
CA SER A 39 18.34 6.78 11.61
C SER A 39 18.67 8.26 11.84
N SER A 40 17.65 9.07 12.16
CA SER A 40 17.85 10.42 12.69
C SER A 40 18.56 10.37 14.05
N PRO A 41 19.56 11.22 14.33
CA PRO A 41 20.25 11.21 15.62
C PRO A 41 19.30 11.62 16.75
N GLN A 42 19.14 10.75 17.74
CA GLN A 42 18.43 11.03 18.99
C GLN A 42 19.17 12.15 19.73
N GLN A 43 18.51 13.29 19.88
CA GLN A 43 19.00 14.36 20.76
C GLN A 43 18.79 13.93 22.23
N PRO A 44 19.78 14.10 23.12
CA PRO A 44 19.58 13.89 24.55
C PRO A 44 18.61 14.94 25.12
N PRO A 45 17.81 14.61 26.16
CA PRO A 45 16.90 15.57 26.76
C PRO A 45 17.70 16.73 27.38
N ALA A 46 17.31 17.96 27.04
CA ALA A 46 17.88 19.17 27.61
C ALA A 46 17.69 19.20 29.13
N GLN A 47 18.81 19.02 29.83
CA GLN A 47 18.95 19.20 31.27
C GLN A 47 18.77 20.69 31.62
N TRP A 48 17.64 21.03 32.24
CA TRP A 48 17.39 22.37 32.81
C TRP A 48 18.23 22.55 34.07
N GLY A 49 19.48 22.99 33.91
CA GLY A 49 20.36 23.44 34.99
C GLY A 49 20.59 24.94 34.90
N ALA A 50 19.73 25.76 35.51
CA ALA A 50 20.00 27.17 35.73
C ALA A 50 20.76 27.34 37.06
N SER A 51 22.08 27.46 36.98
CA SER A 51 22.87 28.10 38.03
C SER A 51 22.95 29.59 37.69
N LEU A 52 22.23 30.42 38.43
CA LEU A 52 22.39 31.88 38.37
C LEU A 52 23.44 32.28 39.40
N ASP A 53 24.66 32.46 38.91
CA ASP A 53 25.70 33.21 39.60
C ASP A 53 25.37 34.71 39.57
N GLN A 54 25.64 35.36 40.70
CA GLN A 54 25.22 36.69 41.09
C GLN A 54 26.38 37.70 40.90
N PRO A 55 26.19 38.88 40.28
CA PRO A 55 27.23 39.93 40.30
C PRO A 55 27.00 40.95 41.44
N PRO A 56 28.06 41.51 42.06
CA PRO A 56 27.93 42.58 43.05
C PRO A 56 27.83 43.98 42.38
N PRO A 57 27.16 44.96 43.02
CA PRO A 57 27.10 46.34 42.54
C PRO A 57 28.27 47.19 43.05
N GLY A 58 28.89 47.97 42.15
CA GLY A 58 29.87 49.01 42.49
C GLY A 58 29.25 50.42 42.52
N PRO A 59 29.80 51.38 43.30
CA PRO A 59 29.23 52.73 43.47
C PRO A 59 29.77 53.78 42.47
N ALA A 60 28.96 54.81 42.20
CA ALA A 60 29.29 56.00 41.39
C ALA A 60 30.12 57.06 42.16
N PRO A 61 30.76 58.01 41.45
CA PRO A 61 30.25 59.40 41.51
C PRO A 61 30.37 60.23 40.21
N ASP A 62 29.78 61.42 40.28
CA ASP A 62 29.33 62.38 39.25
C ASP A 62 30.39 63.28 38.56
N GLU A 63 29.89 64.01 37.54
CA GLU A 63 30.41 65.24 36.85
C GLU A 63 31.59 65.00 35.86
N TYR A 64 31.62 65.44 34.59
CA TYR A 64 31.44 66.79 34.02
C TYR A 64 31.17 66.77 32.49
N THR A 65 30.25 67.64 32.04
CA THR A 65 30.24 68.49 30.81
C THR A 65 30.57 67.96 29.40
N THR A 66 29.55 68.03 28.52
CA THR A 66 29.48 68.42 27.07
C THR A 66 30.63 69.35 26.59
N PRO A 67 31.01 69.46 25.28
CA PRO A 67 30.23 69.17 24.07
C PRO A 67 30.95 68.51 22.85
N MET A 68 30.12 67.92 21.98
CA MET A 68 30.45 67.35 20.67
C MET A 68 30.65 68.43 19.58
N PRO A 69 31.52 68.22 18.58
CA PRO A 69 31.07 68.42 17.18
C PRO A 69 31.77 67.49 16.17
N PRO A 70 31.41 67.53 14.87
CA PRO A 70 30.09 67.41 14.29
C PRO A 70 29.95 66.13 13.44
N SER A 71 28.70 65.80 13.17
CA SER A 71 28.20 64.69 12.35
C SER A 71 28.87 64.58 10.98
N GLY A 72 29.83 63.68 10.86
CA GLY A 72 30.24 63.09 9.59
C GLY A 72 29.46 61.80 9.39
N GLU A 73 28.30 61.90 8.74
CA GLU A 73 27.42 60.79 8.43
C GLU A 73 28.11 59.81 7.48
N THR A 74 28.87 58.86 8.04
CA THR A 74 29.24 57.64 7.32
C THR A 74 28.24 56.58 7.75
N PHE A 75 27.03 56.65 7.19
CA PHE A 75 26.08 55.54 7.27
C PHE A 75 26.63 54.41 6.42
N THR A 76 27.39 53.50 7.03
CA THR A 76 27.43 52.13 6.52
C THR A 76 26.09 51.52 6.89
N GLN A 77 25.16 51.45 5.92
CA GLN A 77 23.95 50.64 6.08
C GLN A 77 24.36 49.20 6.37
N LEU A 78 24.23 48.80 7.63
CA LEU A 78 24.17 47.39 7.97
C LEU A 78 22.84 46.87 7.44
N SER A 79 22.97 45.83 6.61
CA SER A 79 21.89 45.08 5.97
C SER A 79 20.78 44.76 6.97
N PRO A 80 19.49 44.89 6.61
CA PRO A 80 18.42 44.34 7.44
C PRO A 80 18.60 42.82 7.54
N GLU A 81 18.62 42.31 8.77
CA GLU A 81 18.70 40.90 9.08
C GLU A 81 17.44 40.15 8.57
N PRO A 82 17.57 38.92 8.03
CA PRO A 82 16.56 38.27 7.20
C PRO A 82 15.46 37.52 7.95
N TRP A 83 15.28 37.75 9.26
CA TRP A 83 14.30 37.00 10.04
C TRP A 83 12.92 37.65 9.95
N ALA A 84 12.31 37.55 8.76
CA ALA A 84 10.86 37.63 8.67
C ALA A 84 10.30 36.49 9.53
N GLU A 85 9.62 36.85 10.61
CA GLU A 85 8.87 35.90 11.44
C GLU A 85 7.95 35.08 10.52
N PRO A 86 8.04 33.74 10.51
CA PRO A 86 7.19 32.96 9.63
C PRO A 86 5.73 33.14 10.06
N ALA A 87 4.88 33.39 9.08
CA ALA A 87 3.44 33.54 9.26
C ALA A 87 2.91 32.35 10.08
N ILE A 88 2.32 32.66 11.23
CA ILE A 88 1.59 31.71 12.08
C ILE A 88 0.61 30.97 11.17
N TRP A 89 0.79 29.65 11.07
CA TRP A 89 -0.08 28.77 10.29
C TRP A 89 -1.54 29.01 10.69
N GLN A 90 -2.37 29.38 9.72
CA GLN A 90 -3.82 29.37 9.87
C GLN A 90 -4.39 28.08 9.28
N PRO A 91 -5.21 27.32 10.01
CA PRO A 91 -5.88 26.15 9.45
C PRO A 91 -6.80 26.56 8.29
N PRO A 92 -6.88 25.76 7.21
CA PRO A 92 -7.81 26.01 6.13
C PRO A 92 -9.26 25.96 6.64
N ALA A 93 -10.13 26.78 6.05
CA ALA A 93 -11.53 26.84 6.42
C ALA A 93 -12.22 25.47 6.26
N PRO A 94 -13.12 25.08 7.18
CA PRO A 94 -13.78 23.78 7.13
C PRO A 94 -14.61 23.64 5.85
N PRO A 95 -14.59 22.46 5.20
CA PRO A 95 -15.36 22.24 3.98
C PRO A 95 -16.87 22.34 4.27
N LYS A 96 -17.58 23.05 3.40
CA LYS A 96 -19.04 23.24 3.52
C LYS A 96 -19.74 21.92 3.21
N LYS A 97 -20.62 21.46 4.11
CA LYS A 97 -21.43 20.24 3.93
C LYS A 97 -22.35 20.38 2.71
N SER A 98 -22.07 19.61 1.67
CA SER A 98 -22.90 19.45 0.47
C SER A 98 -23.92 18.31 0.68
N ARG A 99 -25.15 18.51 0.19
CA ARG A 99 -26.25 17.52 0.21
C ARG A 99 -26.22 16.55 -0.98
N ALA A 100 -25.19 16.62 -1.83
CA ALA A 100 -24.97 15.71 -2.96
C ALA A 100 -25.06 14.20 -2.64
N PRO A 101 -24.59 13.68 -1.48
CA PRO A 101 -24.62 12.22 -1.26
C PRO A 101 -26.03 11.64 -1.14
N TYR A 102 -27.02 12.43 -0.75
CA TYR A 102 -28.41 11.95 -0.63
C TYR A 102 -29.08 11.73 -1.99
N PHE A 103 -28.69 12.49 -3.02
CA PHE A 103 -29.20 12.31 -4.38
C PHE A 103 -28.60 11.07 -5.05
N LEU A 104 -27.34 10.73 -4.78
CA LEU A 104 -26.71 9.50 -5.25
C LEU A 104 -27.31 8.25 -4.59
N ALA A 105 -27.58 8.31 -3.28
CA ALA A 105 -28.25 7.23 -2.57
C ALA A 105 -29.68 6.98 -3.07
N ALA A 106 -30.43 8.04 -3.38
CA ALA A 106 -31.78 7.92 -3.92
C ALA A 106 -31.80 7.31 -5.34
N ALA A 107 -30.83 7.68 -6.20
CA ALA A 107 -30.72 7.11 -7.54
C ALA A 107 -30.37 5.60 -7.50
N GLY A 108 -29.46 5.19 -6.61
CA GLY A 108 -29.11 3.77 -6.42
C GLY A 108 -30.30 2.93 -5.92
N ALA A 109 -31.11 3.46 -5.01
CA ALA A 109 -32.30 2.76 -4.50
C ALA A 109 -33.35 2.50 -5.58
N VAL A 110 -33.57 3.46 -6.50
CA VAL A 110 -34.51 3.30 -7.62
C VAL A 110 -34.01 2.26 -8.63
N LEU A 111 -32.71 2.22 -8.89
CA LEU A 111 -32.10 1.28 -9.83
C LEU A 111 -32.17 -0.17 -9.31
N LEU A 112 -31.90 -0.37 -8.02
CA LEU A 112 -32.05 -1.68 -7.36
C LEU A 112 -33.51 -2.15 -7.34
N LEU A 113 -34.46 -1.25 -7.11
CA LEU A 113 -35.89 -1.60 -7.13
C LEU A 113 -36.36 -1.99 -8.55
N GLY A 114 -35.87 -1.31 -9.59
CA GLY A 114 -36.13 -1.67 -10.98
C GLY A 114 -35.58 -3.04 -11.37
N LEU A 115 -34.34 -3.34 -10.96
CA LEU A 115 -33.70 -4.64 -11.21
C LEU A 115 -34.47 -5.79 -10.54
N ALA A 116 -34.88 -5.60 -9.28
CA ALA A 116 -35.66 -6.58 -8.54
C ALA A 116 -37.02 -6.87 -9.20
N LEU A 117 -37.71 -5.84 -9.68
CA LEU A 117 -38.99 -6.00 -10.39
C LEU A 117 -38.80 -6.70 -11.75
N GLY A 118 -37.69 -6.46 -12.46
CA GLY A 118 -37.37 -7.11 -13.73
C GLY A 118 -37.15 -8.63 -13.62
N ILE A 119 -36.53 -9.09 -12.52
CA ILE A 119 -36.30 -10.53 -12.27
C ILE A 119 -37.61 -11.22 -11.87
N VAL A 120 -38.45 -10.59 -11.05
CA VAL A 120 -39.72 -11.17 -10.60
C VAL A 120 -40.75 -11.29 -11.73
N PHE A 121 -40.74 -10.35 -12.69
CA PHE A 121 -41.64 -10.38 -13.84
C PHE A 121 -41.04 -11.02 -15.10
N TRP A 122 -39.90 -11.71 -15.00
CA TRP A 122 -39.32 -12.39 -16.15
C TRP A 122 -40.22 -13.58 -16.56
N PRO A 123 -40.76 -13.59 -17.79
CA PRO A 123 -41.64 -14.66 -18.23
C PRO A 123 -40.83 -15.94 -18.47
N SER A 124 -41.07 -16.96 -17.65
CA SER A 124 -40.58 -18.32 -17.86
C SER A 124 -41.27 -18.93 -19.08
N GLY A 125 -40.55 -19.00 -20.20
CA GLY A 125 -40.91 -19.81 -21.38
C GLY A 125 -40.24 -21.18 -21.31
N SER A 126 -41.05 -22.22 -21.43
CA SER A 126 -40.76 -23.66 -21.35
C SER A 126 -40.40 -24.30 -22.70
N ASP A 127 -39.53 -25.33 -22.66
CA ASP A 127 -39.40 -26.57 -23.49
C ASP A 127 -39.31 -26.46 -25.04
N SER A 128 -38.58 -27.26 -25.85
CA SER A 128 -37.95 -28.60 -25.79
C SER A 128 -37.07 -28.80 -27.06
N PRO A 129 -36.16 -29.81 -27.14
CA PRO A 129 -35.37 -30.11 -28.34
C PRO A 129 -36.17 -31.00 -29.33
N ALA A 130 -36.29 -30.56 -30.59
CA ALA A 130 -36.95 -31.33 -31.63
C ALA A 130 -36.02 -32.44 -32.18
N GLN A 131 -36.32 -33.69 -31.82
CA GLN A 131 -35.97 -34.87 -32.60
C GLN A 131 -36.79 -34.85 -33.91
N SER A 132 -36.13 -34.96 -35.07
CA SER A 132 -36.81 -35.21 -36.34
C SER A 132 -36.00 -36.21 -37.15
N THR A 133 -36.51 -37.44 -37.19
CA THR A 133 -36.12 -38.49 -38.13
C THR A 133 -36.87 -38.32 -39.46
N GLY A 134 -36.12 -38.33 -40.57
CA GLY A 134 -36.53 -38.92 -41.85
C GLY A 134 -37.15 -37.99 -42.91
N GLY A 135 -36.38 -37.74 -43.99
CA GLY A 135 -36.93 -37.30 -45.28
C GLY A 135 -35.92 -36.54 -46.17
N VAL A 136 -35.35 -37.21 -47.18
CA VAL A 136 -34.58 -36.65 -48.32
C VAL A 136 -35.56 -36.65 -49.52
N PRO A 137 -35.60 -35.69 -50.49
CA PRO A 137 -34.42 -35.24 -51.25
C PRO A 137 -34.34 -33.78 -51.79
N SER A 138 -33.09 -33.41 -52.11
CA SER A 138 -32.58 -32.46 -53.12
C SER A 138 -33.31 -31.14 -53.41
N ALA A 139 -32.62 -30.02 -53.16
CA ALA A 139 -32.55 -28.87 -54.07
C ALA A 139 -31.29 -28.02 -53.79
N GLN A 140 -30.62 -27.62 -54.88
CA GLN A 140 -29.49 -26.70 -54.91
C GLN A 140 -29.78 -25.36 -54.20
N GLY A 141 -28.81 -24.84 -53.46
CA GLY A 141 -28.84 -23.49 -52.92
C GLY A 141 -27.47 -23.10 -52.35
N GLN A 142 -26.82 -22.15 -53.03
CA GLN A 142 -25.58 -21.45 -52.66
C GLN A 142 -25.41 -21.24 -51.15
N GLU A 143 -24.28 -21.70 -50.64
CA GLU A 143 -23.74 -21.41 -49.32
C GLU A 143 -23.01 -20.06 -49.38
N PRO A 144 -23.45 -19.00 -48.67
CA PRO A 144 -22.52 -18.00 -48.19
C PRO A 144 -21.79 -18.63 -47.00
N ALA A 145 -20.48 -18.82 -47.13
CA ALA A 145 -19.63 -19.18 -46.01
C ALA A 145 -19.96 -18.27 -44.82
N PRO A 146 -20.18 -18.79 -43.60
CA PRO A 146 -20.15 -17.94 -42.44
C PRO A 146 -18.72 -17.39 -42.37
N THR A 147 -18.59 -16.08 -42.50
CA THR A 147 -17.43 -15.37 -41.96
C THR A 147 -17.37 -15.78 -40.50
N THR A 148 -16.53 -16.77 -40.21
CA THR A 148 -16.06 -17.02 -38.87
C THR A 148 -15.25 -15.77 -38.59
N GLU A 149 -15.87 -14.79 -37.94
CA GLU A 149 -15.13 -13.88 -37.10
C GLU A 149 -14.40 -14.79 -36.13
N GLU A 150 -13.15 -15.12 -36.46
CA GLU A 150 -12.14 -15.42 -35.45
C GLU A 150 -12.19 -14.24 -34.50
N THR A 151 -13.02 -14.34 -33.45
CA THR A 151 -12.71 -13.74 -32.17
C THR A 151 -11.34 -14.29 -31.85
N GLY A 152 -10.32 -13.48 -32.13
CA GLY A 152 -8.94 -13.86 -32.04
C GLY A 152 -8.68 -14.51 -30.70
N GLU A 153 -7.76 -15.47 -30.72
CA GLU A 153 -7.06 -16.03 -29.58
C GLU A 153 -6.22 -14.92 -28.90
N GLY A 154 -6.90 -13.88 -28.43
CA GLY A 154 -6.42 -12.78 -27.62
C GLY A 154 -7.39 -12.69 -26.47
N GLY A 155 -6.96 -13.09 -25.27
CA GLY A 155 -7.82 -13.12 -24.11
C GLY A 155 -8.41 -11.75 -23.78
N ASP A 156 -9.50 -11.74 -23.02
CA ASP A 156 -10.20 -10.53 -22.58
C ASP A 156 -9.37 -9.78 -21.52
N VAL A 157 -8.52 -8.86 -21.97
CA VAL A 157 -7.62 -8.07 -21.10
C VAL A 157 -8.44 -7.23 -20.13
N GLU A 158 -9.44 -6.51 -20.63
CA GLU A 158 -10.29 -5.63 -19.82
C GLU A 158 -11.10 -6.42 -18.79
N GLY A 159 -11.66 -7.57 -19.18
CA GLY A 159 -12.39 -8.45 -18.27
C GLY A 159 -11.51 -9.00 -17.16
N GLN A 160 -10.33 -9.54 -17.51
CA GLN A 160 -9.39 -10.08 -16.52
C GLN A 160 -8.85 -8.99 -15.58
N ALA A 161 -8.51 -7.81 -16.12
CA ALA A 161 -8.08 -6.68 -15.30
C ALA A 161 -9.19 -6.23 -14.35
N LYS A 162 -10.45 -6.20 -14.81
CA LYS A 162 -11.58 -5.86 -13.96
C LYS A 162 -11.80 -6.87 -12.83
N GLU A 163 -11.65 -8.17 -13.08
CA GLU A 163 -11.75 -9.17 -12.00
C GLU A 163 -10.67 -8.97 -10.93
N VAL A 164 -9.45 -8.61 -11.33
CA VAL A 164 -8.38 -8.25 -10.39
C VAL A 164 -8.78 -7.00 -9.60
N ASP A 165 -9.27 -5.94 -10.26
CA ASP A 165 -9.67 -4.70 -9.59
C ASP A 165 -10.82 -4.89 -8.59
N ASP A 166 -11.81 -5.71 -8.93
CA ASP A 166 -12.94 -6.03 -8.05
C ASP A 166 -12.44 -6.75 -6.78
N LEU A 167 -11.45 -7.63 -6.91
CA LEU A 167 -10.80 -8.25 -5.74
C LEU A 167 -10.01 -7.22 -4.91
N LEU A 168 -9.30 -6.28 -5.54
CA LEU A 168 -8.59 -5.21 -4.83
C LEU A 168 -9.55 -4.28 -4.08
N GLU A 169 -10.71 -3.97 -4.65
CA GLU A 169 -11.75 -3.20 -3.94
C GLU A 169 -12.23 -3.92 -2.68
N GLU A 170 -12.48 -5.23 -2.76
CA GLU A 170 -12.85 -6.06 -1.61
C GLU A 170 -11.73 -6.07 -0.54
N MET A 171 -10.47 -6.19 -0.97
CA MET A 171 -9.29 -6.17 -0.10
C MET A 171 -9.15 -4.84 0.64
N GLY A 172 -9.34 -3.71 -0.06
CA GLY A 172 -9.36 -2.38 0.55
C GLY A 172 -10.45 -2.23 1.61
N GLY A 173 -11.64 -2.80 1.36
CA GLY A 173 -12.72 -2.90 2.34
C GLY A 173 -12.31 -3.65 3.61
N THR A 174 -11.72 -4.84 3.46
CA THR A 174 -11.22 -5.63 4.61
C THR A 174 -10.10 -4.91 5.36
N ARG A 175 -9.19 -4.21 4.66
CA ARG A 175 -8.11 -3.44 5.30
C ARG A 175 -8.65 -2.28 6.13
N SER A 176 -9.70 -1.63 5.65
CA SER A 176 -10.41 -0.58 6.39
C SER A 176 -11.09 -1.13 7.65
N GLU A 177 -11.82 -2.26 7.53
CA GLU A 177 -12.43 -2.92 8.68
C GLU A 177 -11.37 -3.34 9.71
N LEU A 178 -10.25 -3.93 9.28
CA LEU A 178 -9.14 -4.30 10.15
C LEU A 178 -8.62 -3.09 10.95
N GLY A 179 -8.52 -1.91 10.33
CA GLY A 179 -8.13 -0.69 11.05
C GLY A 179 -9.09 -0.35 12.20
N GLY A 180 -10.39 -0.52 11.99
CA GLY A 180 -11.41 -0.38 13.03
C GLY A 180 -11.30 -1.43 14.13
N VAL A 181 -11.07 -2.70 13.77
CA VAL A 181 -10.89 -3.81 14.71
C VAL A 181 -9.64 -3.62 15.58
N VAL A 182 -8.52 -3.20 14.99
CA VAL A 182 -7.28 -2.91 15.73
C VAL A 182 -7.47 -1.73 16.68
N THR A 183 -8.13 -0.66 16.22
CA THR A 183 -8.46 0.50 17.09
C THR A 183 -9.37 0.11 18.26
N ALA A 184 -10.25 -0.87 18.06
CA ALA A 184 -11.11 -1.42 19.11
C ALA A 184 -10.40 -2.42 20.04
N GLY A 185 -9.07 -2.58 19.93
CA GLY A 185 -8.28 -3.46 20.79
C GLY A 185 -8.27 -4.92 20.35
N CYS A 186 -8.42 -5.19 19.05
CA CYS A 186 -8.38 -6.53 18.46
C CYS A 186 -9.36 -7.52 19.14
N PRO A 187 -10.68 -7.23 19.19
CA PRO A 187 -11.66 -8.18 19.70
C PRO A 187 -11.62 -9.47 18.85
N ALA A 188 -11.65 -10.63 19.51
CA ALA A 188 -11.51 -11.93 18.84
C ALA A 188 -12.53 -12.15 17.71
N SER A 189 -13.79 -11.73 17.91
CA SER A 189 -14.82 -11.84 16.86
C SER A 189 -14.57 -10.92 15.66
N GLY A 190 -13.91 -9.77 15.86
CA GLY A 190 -13.47 -8.90 14.78
C GLY A 190 -12.31 -9.51 14.01
N MET A 191 -11.28 -9.98 14.73
CA MET A 191 -10.12 -10.62 14.11
C MET A 191 -10.49 -11.89 13.33
N GLN A 192 -11.42 -12.70 13.85
CA GLN A 192 -11.92 -13.89 13.14
C GLN A 192 -12.55 -13.52 11.80
N ARG A 193 -13.42 -12.51 11.76
CA ARG A 193 -14.06 -12.08 10.50
C ARG A 193 -13.03 -11.57 9.48
N ILE A 194 -12.03 -10.82 9.93
CA ILE A 194 -10.95 -10.35 9.05
C ILE A 194 -10.18 -11.55 8.49
N LEU A 195 -9.85 -12.53 9.32
CA LEU A 195 -9.16 -13.74 8.89
C LEU A 195 -9.97 -14.51 7.84
N ASP A 196 -11.26 -14.72 8.08
CA ASP A 196 -12.17 -15.41 7.15
C ASP A 196 -12.27 -14.68 5.80
N ALA A 197 -12.35 -13.34 5.84
CA ALA A 197 -12.35 -12.50 4.63
C ALA A 197 -11.04 -12.65 3.85
N ARG A 198 -9.87 -12.61 4.52
CA ARG A 198 -8.57 -12.79 3.86
C ARG A 198 -8.41 -14.18 3.25
N GLN A 199 -8.89 -15.23 3.91
CA GLN A 199 -8.90 -16.58 3.35
C GLN A 199 -9.78 -16.69 2.09
N THR A 200 -10.94 -16.03 2.10
CA THR A 200 -11.83 -15.95 0.94
C THR A 200 -11.16 -15.22 -0.22
N GLN A 201 -10.51 -14.08 0.05
CA GLN A 201 -9.76 -13.31 -0.95
C GLN A 201 -8.58 -14.11 -1.51
N LEU A 202 -7.87 -14.87 -0.68
CA LEU A 202 -6.80 -15.76 -1.14
C LEU A 202 -7.32 -16.85 -2.10
N ALA A 203 -8.49 -17.42 -1.81
CA ALA A 203 -9.13 -18.39 -2.71
C ALA A 203 -9.51 -17.74 -4.04
N LYS A 204 -10.10 -16.53 -4.02
CA LYS A 204 -10.41 -15.75 -5.22
C LYS A 204 -9.16 -15.42 -6.04
N ALA A 205 -8.10 -14.94 -5.39
CA ALA A 205 -6.82 -14.62 -6.03
C ALA A 205 -6.23 -15.84 -6.76
N ARG A 206 -6.31 -17.03 -6.16
CA ARG A 206 -5.86 -18.29 -6.79
C ARG A 206 -6.71 -18.69 -8.00
N ALA A 207 -7.99 -18.29 -8.04
CA ALA A 207 -8.92 -18.61 -9.10
C ALA A 207 -8.88 -17.63 -10.29
N LEU A 208 -8.31 -16.42 -10.13
CA LEU A 208 -8.25 -15.39 -11.18
C LEU A 208 -7.67 -15.93 -12.49
N ASP A 209 -8.29 -15.64 -13.62
CA ASP A 209 -7.63 -15.75 -14.92
C ASP A 209 -6.90 -14.43 -15.22
N VAL A 210 -5.62 -14.54 -15.56
CA VAL A 210 -4.71 -13.41 -15.80
C VAL A 210 -3.84 -13.68 -17.04
N SER A 211 -4.22 -14.67 -17.85
CA SER A 211 -3.45 -15.11 -19.02
C SER A 211 -3.35 -14.07 -20.13
N ALA A 212 -4.28 -13.11 -20.17
CA ALA A 212 -4.29 -12.01 -21.12
C ALA A 212 -3.52 -10.77 -20.63
N LEU A 213 -3.21 -10.71 -19.33
CA LEU A 213 -2.55 -9.56 -18.71
C LEU A 213 -1.03 -9.67 -18.86
N ASP A 214 -0.38 -8.55 -19.19
CA ASP A 214 1.07 -8.46 -19.24
C ASP A 214 1.68 -8.76 -17.86
N ASN A 215 2.56 -9.76 -17.79
CA ASN A 215 3.10 -10.29 -16.53
C ASN A 215 2.01 -10.77 -15.55
N GLY A 216 0.83 -11.15 -16.07
CA GLY A 216 -0.31 -11.59 -15.27
C GLY A 216 0.01 -12.74 -14.30
N PRO A 217 0.70 -13.81 -14.73
CA PRO A 217 1.10 -14.90 -13.83
C PRO A 217 1.98 -14.43 -12.66
N GLU A 218 2.97 -13.57 -12.91
CA GLU A 218 3.84 -12.98 -11.89
C GLU A 218 3.07 -12.07 -10.94
N MET A 219 2.19 -11.22 -11.49
CA MET A 219 1.28 -10.36 -10.72
C MET A 219 0.40 -11.19 -9.79
N LYS A 220 -0.29 -12.21 -10.32
CA LYS A 220 -1.14 -13.12 -9.53
C LYS A 220 -0.33 -13.83 -8.45
N ALA A 221 0.88 -14.28 -8.76
CA ALA A 221 1.75 -14.91 -7.78
C ALA A 221 2.14 -13.93 -6.64
N ALA A 222 2.43 -12.67 -6.95
CA ALA A 222 2.71 -11.64 -5.94
C ALA A 222 1.49 -11.35 -5.06
N LEU A 223 0.29 -11.25 -5.66
CA LEU A 223 -0.97 -11.07 -4.93
C LEU A 223 -1.25 -12.22 -3.96
N ILE A 224 -1.06 -13.47 -4.42
CA ILE A 224 -1.22 -14.67 -3.58
C ILE A 224 -0.25 -14.63 -2.40
N ARG A 225 1.04 -14.30 -2.61
CA ARG A 225 2.02 -14.16 -1.51
C ARG A 225 1.62 -13.06 -0.51
N ALA A 226 1.12 -11.93 -1.00
CA ALA A 226 0.66 -10.84 -0.15
C ALA A 226 -0.53 -11.26 0.73
N LEU A 227 -1.50 -11.99 0.15
CA LEU A 227 -2.66 -12.51 0.87
C LEU A 227 -2.30 -13.62 1.86
N GLU A 228 -1.40 -14.55 1.50
CA GLU A 228 -0.90 -15.59 2.41
C GLU A 228 -0.22 -14.97 3.63
N ALA A 229 0.66 -13.99 3.42
CA ALA A 229 1.31 -13.28 4.52
C ALA A 229 0.28 -12.47 5.35
N SER A 230 -0.74 -11.88 4.72
CA SER A 230 -1.80 -11.16 5.44
C SER A 230 -2.67 -12.10 6.30
N THR A 231 -3.02 -13.28 5.77
CA THR A 231 -3.72 -14.33 6.51
C THR A 231 -2.88 -14.83 7.68
N GLU A 232 -1.58 -15.10 7.47
CA GLU A 232 -0.66 -15.50 8.54
C GLU A 232 -0.58 -14.42 9.63
N SER A 233 -0.44 -13.15 9.25
CA SER A 233 -0.44 -12.04 10.20
C SER A 233 -1.74 -11.97 10.99
N ASN A 234 -2.90 -12.03 10.33
CA ASN A 234 -4.19 -11.97 11.02
C ASN A 234 -4.47 -13.17 11.92
N GLN A 235 -3.92 -14.35 11.61
CA GLN A 235 -3.93 -15.48 12.53
C GLN A 235 -3.15 -15.15 13.82
N ARG A 236 -1.95 -14.56 13.71
CA ARG A 236 -1.17 -14.15 14.90
C ARG A 236 -1.91 -13.13 15.76
N TYR A 237 -2.63 -12.20 15.14
CA TYR A 237 -3.50 -11.27 15.87
C TYR A 237 -4.66 -11.99 16.58
N LEU A 238 -5.22 -13.04 15.98
CA LEU A 238 -6.30 -13.82 16.58
C LEU A 238 -5.81 -14.69 17.74
N ASP A 239 -4.60 -15.24 17.66
CA ASP A 239 -4.01 -16.14 18.67
C ASP A 239 -3.85 -15.46 20.04
N VAL A 240 -3.71 -14.14 20.06
CA VAL A 240 -3.54 -13.32 21.28
C VAL A 240 -4.79 -12.53 21.65
N ALA A 241 -5.90 -12.69 20.91
CA ALA A 241 -7.12 -11.93 21.14
C ALA A 241 -7.90 -12.44 22.38
N PRO A 242 -8.57 -11.56 23.15
CA PRO A 242 -8.63 -10.11 22.96
C PRO A 242 -7.31 -9.43 23.33
N GLY A 243 -6.97 -8.38 22.59
CA GLY A 243 -5.65 -7.73 22.66
C GLY A 243 -4.92 -7.85 21.33
N CYS A 244 -4.08 -6.87 21.03
CA CYS A 244 -3.26 -6.85 19.83
C CYS A 244 -1.83 -7.32 20.17
N PRO A 245 -1.15 -8.07 19.27
CA PRO A 245 0.23 -8.47 19.47
C PRO A 245 1.15 -7.24 19.51
N ALA A 246 2.32 -7.37 20.12
CA ALA A 246 3.36 -6.37 19.98
C ALA A 246 3.88 -6.36 18.53
N GLU A 247 4.24 -5.18 18.02
CA GLU A 247 4.73 -5.03 16.64
C GLU A 247 5.91 -5.97 16.31
N SER A 248 6.79 -6.23 17.28
CA SER A 248 7.92 -7.15 17.12
C SER A 248 7.50 -8.60 16.86
N GLU A 249 6.32 -9.03 17.33
CA GLU A 249 5.82 -10.41 17.16
C GLU A 249 5.25 -10.67 15.77
N VAL A 250 4.92 -9.61 15.03
CA VAL A 250 4.34 -9.66 13.68
C VAL A 250 5.21 -8.97 12.62
N ALA A 251 6.37 -8.44 13.01
CA ALA A 251 7.24 -7.66 12.13
C ALA A 251 7.72 -8.44 10.89
N ASP A 252 8.10 -9.72 11.05
CA ASP A 252 8.59 -10.55 9.94
C ASP A 252 7.50 -10.81 8.89
N VAL A 253 6.29 -11.13 9.34
CA VAL A 253 5.17 -11.45 8.47
C VAL A 253 4.59 -10.19 7.82
N ASN A 254 4.55 -9.07 8.56
CA ASN A 254 4.14 -7.78 8.02
C ASN A 254 5.13 -7.28 6.96
N GLN A 255 6.44 -7.46 7.17
CA GLN A 255 7.45 -7.10 6.17
C GLN A 255 7.32 -7.94 4.89
N ARG A 256 7.07 -9.26 5.02
CA ARG A 256 6.80 -10.13 3.86
C ARG A 256 5.55 -9.68 3.10
N ALA A 257 4.47 -9.35 3.82
CA ALA A 257 3.24 -8.85 3.23
C ALA A 257 3.48 -7.54 2.47
N SER A 258 4.13 -6.56 3.10
CA SER A 258 4.48 -5.29 2.45
C SER A 258 5.31 -5.49 1.19
N SER A 259 6.37 -6.31 1.27
CA SER A 259 7.24 -6.56 0.11
C SER A 259 6.49 -7.17 -1.07
N ALA A 260 5.58 -8.12 -0.81
CA ALA A 260 4.75 -8.73 -1.85
C ALA A 260 3.70 -7.76 -2.42
N LYS A 261 3.15 -6.86 -1.61
CA LYS A 261 2.22 -5.80 -2.07
C LYS A 261 2.92 -4.81 -2.98
N SER A 262 4.12 -4.34 -2.61
CA SER A 262 4.88 -3.42 -3.46
C SER A 262 5.25 -4.09 -4.78
N GLU A 263 5.61 -5.37 -4.77
CA GLU A 263 5.87 -6.15 -5.98
C GLU A 263 4.61 -6.26 -6.87
N PHE A 264 3.46 -6.63 -6.29
CA PHE A 264 2.18 -6.66 -7.00
C PHE A 264 1.85 -5.32 -7.66
N LEU A 265 1.98 -4.21 -6.93
CA LEU A 265 1.68 -2.86 -7.42
C LEU A 265 2.57 -2.45 -8.59
N GLY A 266 3.80 -2.97 -8.65
CA GLY A 266 4.71 -2.80 -9.78
C GLY A 266 4.17 -3.38 -11.08
N TYR A 267 3.46 -4.51 -11.00
CA TYR A 267 2.79 -5.13 -12.15
C TYR A 267 1.42 -4.51 -12.43
N TRP A 268 0.65 -4.21 -11.38
CA TRP A 268 -0.72 -3.72 -11.52
C TRP A 268 -0.80 -2.29 -12.09
N SER A 269 0.12 -1.41 -11.69
CA SER A 269 0.01 0.02 -12.04
C SER A 269 -0.01 0.29 -13.56
N PRO A 270 0.84 -0.35 -14.39
CA PRO A 270 0.74 -0.26 -15.84
C PRO A 270 -0.58 -0.79 -16.40
N ILE A 271 -1.02 -1.98 -15.96
CA ILE A 271 -2.27 -2.62 -16.42
C ILE A 271 -3.47 -1.72 -16.13
N ALA A 272 -3.56 -1.16 -14.92
CA ALA A 272 -4.63 -0.26 -14.55
C ALA A 272 -4.64 1.01 -15.41
N GLY A 273 -3.45 1.55 -15.74
CA GLY A 273 -3.32 2.70 -16.62
C GLY A 273 -3.79 2.41 -18.05
N GLU A 274 -3.46 1.25 -18.59
CA GLU A 274 -3.83 0.83 -19.96
C GLU A 274 -5.32 0.51 -20.10
N THR A 275 -5.91 -0.08 -19.06
CA THR A 275 -7.33 -0.49 -19.02
C THR A 275 -8.26 0.60 -18.47
N GLY A 276 -7.72 1.75 -18.05
CA GLY A 276 -8.51 2.87 -17.50
C GLY A 276 -9.08 2.61 -16.10
N LEU A 277 -8.54 1.62 -15.38
CA LEU A 277 -8.93 1.28 -14.01
C LEU A 277 -8.23 2.18 -12.98
N PRO A 278 -8.75 2.28 -11.75
CA PRO A 278 -8.13 3.10 -10.70
C PRO A 278 -6.72 2.62 -10.33
N SER A 279 -5.82 3.58 -10.11
CA SER A 279 -4.55 3.29 -9.44
C SER A 279 -4.80 2.87 -7.98
N ARG A 280 -4.01 1.92 -7.49
CA ARG A 280 -4.12 1.34 -6.14
C ARG A 280 -2.83 1.56 -5.37
N GLY A 281 -2.92 1.70 -4.05
CA GLY A 281 -1.78 1.80 -3.13
C GLY A 281 -1.68 0.60 -2.19
N GLU A 282 -0.61 0.55 -1.38
CA GLU A 282 -0.42 -0.55 -0.41
C GLU A 282 -1.55 -0.65 0.64
N SER A 283 -2.26 0.46 0.88
CA SER A 283 -3.42 0.50 1.77
C SER A 283 -4.67 -0.17 1.19
N ASP A 284 -4.70 -0.41 -0.12
CA ASP A 284 -5.83 -1.05 -0.79
C ASP A 284 -5.67 -2.57 -0.87
N ILE A 285 -4.55 -3.12 -0.36
CA ILE A 285 -4.15 -4.52 -0.51
C ILE A 285 -3.96 -5.15 0.88
#